data_AF-A0A523Y371-F1
#
_entry.id   AF-A0A523Y371-F1
#
_cell.length_a   1.000
_cell.length_b   1.000
_cell.length_c   1.000
_cell.angle_alpha   90.00
_cell.angle_beta   90.00
_cell.angle_gamma   90.00
#
_symmetry.space_group_name_H-M   'P 1'
#
loop_
_entity.id
_entity.type
_entity.pdbx_description
1 polymer ?
#
loop_
_entity_poly.entity_id
_entity_poly.type
_entity_poly.pdbx_seq_one_letter_code
_entity_poly.pdbx_strand_id
1 'polypeptide(L)'
;AQIQIPCTENPPAPSGALEDAPYLLADPTCGTLTEFEGAPGSTVTLTGHNFIPNTRADIWWKDPIGNEFRQRQGGEYINITPDENGAFKIDIVLPYRLVPANIRDDTTIWEIQIRQVASIGDWQFSTELKLAIEKIIETIFIGMMATFFGILLALPVSFFAARNLMSASPITLGIYFITRTILNIIRSIEPLIWAIIFVVIVGLGPFAGIMALTIHSIAALGKLYSESIESIDPGPIEAIQATGANWLQVVVYAVIPQIVPPFVSFTIYRWDINIRMSTIIGFVGGGGIGFLLSQWIRLMDYKAAGIAVWFIAITVAILDFVSAEVRQRFV
;
A
#
# COMPACT_ATOMS: atom_id res chain seq x y z
N ALA A 1 29.98 -21.75 16.80
CA ALA A 1 31.15 -22.62 16.98
C ALA A 1 32.02 -22.54 15.73
N GLN A 2 33.34 -22.67 15.87
CA GLN A 2 34.27 -22.74 14.75
C GLN A 2 34.76 -24.18 14.59
N ILE A 3 34.85 -24.65 13.34
CA ILE A 3 35.37 -25.97 12.99
C ILE A 3 36.44 -25.81 11.94
N GLN A 4 37.56 -26.49 12.12
CA GLN A 4 38.64 -26.50 11.15
C GLN A 4 38.54 -27.66 10.17
N ILE A 5 38.76 -27.38 8.89
CA ILE A 5 38.67 -28.35 7.80
C ILE A 5 39.83 -28.10 6.81
N PRO A 6 40.69 -29.09 6.53
CA PRO A 6 40.83 -30.39 7.22
C PRO A 6 41.44 -30.26 8.64
N CYS A 7 41.40 -31.35 9.42
CA CYS A 7 42.07 -31.42 10.73
C CYS A 7 43.58 -31.26 10.61
N THR A 8 44.18 -30.46 11.50
CA THR A 8 45.64 -30.39 11.75
C THR A 8 45.98 -31.06 13.08
N GLU A 9 47.27 -31.22 13.38
CA GLU A 9 47.74 -31.80 14.65
C GLU A 9 47.31 -31.00 15.90
N ASN A 10 46.95 -29.72 15.74
CA ASN A 10 46.48 -28.86 16.82
C ASN A 10 45.23 -28.08 16.37
N PRO A 11 44.02 -28.68 16.49
CA PRO A 11 42.78 -28.04 16.07
C PRO A 11 42.45 -26.84 16.97
N PRO A 12 41.57 -25.92 16.53
CA PRO A 12 41.18 -24.78 17.31
C PRO A 12 40.53 -25.22 18.63
N ALA A 13 40.81 -24.48 19.70
CA ALA A 13 40.17 -24.70 20.98
C ALA A 13 38.63 -24.57 20.83
N PRO A 14 37.85 -25.38 21.56
CA PRO A 14 36.39 -25.24 21.55
C PRO A 14 35.98 -23.83 21.96
N SER A 15 34.89 -23.35 21.38
CA SER A 15 34.33 -22.04 21.74
C SER A 15 34.07 -21.98 23.26
N GLY A 16 34.43 -20.88 23.91
CA GLY A 16 34.22 -20.71 25.36
C GLY A 16 32.75 -20.69 25.73
N ALA A 17 32.41 -21.21 26.91
CA ALA A 17 31.08 -21.07 27.47
C ALA A 17 30.79 -19.60 27.80
N LEU A 18 29.56 -19.16 27.49
CA LEU A 18 29.06 -17.82 27.80
C LEU A 18 27.92 -17.96 28.80
N GLU A 19 28.04 -17.41 30.01
CA GLU A 19 27.05 -17.59 31.07
C GLU A 19 25.70 -16.93 30.74
N ASP A 20 25.70 -15.74 30.13
CA ASP A 20 24.49 -14.93 29.89
C ASP A 20 24.02 -14.88 28.43
N ALA A 21 24.61 -15.68 27.53
CA ALA A 21 24.30 -15.65 26.11
C ALA A 21 24.22 -17.07 25.52
N PRO A 22 23.41 -17.28 24.47
CA PRO A 22 23.40 -18.55 23.74
C PRO A 22 24.78 -18.83 23.15
N TYR A 23 25.32 -20.02 23.42
CA TYR A 23 26.61 -20.46 22.90
C TYR A 23 26.55 -21.88 22.35
N LEU A 24 27.42 -22.15 21.38
CA LEU A 24 27.50 -23.42 20.67
C LEU A 24 28.89 -24.03 20.83
N LEU A 25 28.93 -25.28 21.29
CA LEU A 25 30.12 -26.11 21.36
C LEU A 25 30.08 -27.14 20.22
N ALA A 26 31.22 -27.37 19.59
CA ALA A 26 31.41 -28.41 18.59
C ALA A 26 32.52 -29.35 19.05
N ASP A 27 32.25 -30.66 19.03
CA ASP A 27 33.20 -31.71 19.39
C ASP A 27 33.11 -32.86 18.39
N PRO A 28 34.19 -33.21 17.64
CA PRO A 28 35.49 -32.52 17.60
C PRO A 28 35.42 -31.14 16.91
N THR A 29 36.40 -30.27 17.20
CA THR A 29 36.54 -28.93 16.57
C THR A 29 37.20 -28.96 15.19
N CYS A 30 37.39 -30.14 14.62
CA CYS A 30 37.88 -30.31 13.26
C CYS A 30 37.24 -31.53 12.59
N GLY A 31 37.28 -31.57 11.26
CA GLY A 31 36.83 -32.75 10.51
C GLY A 31 37.12 -32.66 9.02
N THR A 32 36.61 -33.67 8.30
CA THR A 32 36.64 -33.76 6.84
C THR A 32 35.23 -33.67 6.27
N LEU A 33 35.08 -32.88 5.20
CA LEU A 33 33.82 -32.78 4.45
C LEU A 33 33.49 -34.13 3.81
N THR A 34 32.20 -34.41 3.66
CA THR A 34 31.73 -35.55 2.85
C THR A 34 31.99 -35.29 1.37
N GLU A 35 32.25 -36.34 0.58
CA GLU A 35 32.49 -36.22 -0.87
C GLU A 35 31.19 -36.06 -1.68
N PHE A 36 30.08 -36.60 -1.18
CA PHE A 36 28.73 -36.46 -1.73
C PHE A 36 27.70 -36.74 -0.63
N GLU A 37 26.44 -36.36 -0.86
CA GLU A 37 25.37 -36.58 0.12
C GLU A 37 25.18 -38.09 0.40
N GLY A 38 25.34 -38.50 1.66
CA GLY A 38 25.25 -39.91 2.08
C GLY A 38 26.59 -40.67 2.12
N ALA A 39 27.71 -40.05 1.72
CA ALA A 39 29.05 -40.61 1.91
C ALA A 39 29.47 -40.59 3.39
N PRO A 40 30.33 -41.52 3.85
CA PRO A 40 30.93 -41.43 5.17
C PRO A 40 31.79 -40.16 5.28
N GLY A 41 31.51 -39.34 6.29
CA GLY A 41 32.29 -38.15 6.62
C GLY A 41 32.50 -38.03 8.12
N SER A 42 33.26 -37.01 8.53
CA SER A 42 33.44 -36.74 9.95
C SER A 42 32.10 -36.36 10.59
N THR A 43 31.77 -36.98 11.71
CA THR A 43 30.60 -36.62 12.51
C THR A 43 31.06 -35.66 13.60
N VAL A 44 30.34 -34.56 13.76
CA VAL A 44 30.55 -33.59 14.83
C VAL A 44 29.30 -33.48 15.67
N THR A 45 29.51 -33.61 16.98
CA THR A 45 28.48 -33.38 17.98
C THR A 45 28.40 -31.89 18.27
N LEU A 46 27.26 -31.30 17.98
CA LEU A 46 26.95 -29.92 18.37
C LEU A 46 26.15 -29.92 19.66
N THR A 47 26.66 -29.20 20.65
CA THR A 47 25.97 -28.98 21.93
C THR A 47 25.72 -27.49 22.08
N GLY A 48 24.45 -27.09 22.13
CA GLY A 48 24.06 -25.70 22.38
C GLY A 48 23.49 -25.53 23.78
N HIS A 49 23.74 -24.37 24.37
CA HIS A 49 23.25 -23.98 25.69
C HIS A 49 22.69 -22.56 25.65
N ASN A 50 21.84 -22.22 26.62
CA ASN A 50 21.22 -20.88 26.78
C ASN A 50 20.42 -20.41 25.55
N PHE A 51 19.90 -21.33 24.73
CA PHE A 51 18.97 -21.02 23.65
C PHE A 51 17.55 -20.87 24.19
N ILE A 52 16.66 -20.30 23.40
CA ILE A 52 15.25 -20.13 23.79
C ILE A 52 14.58 -21.51 23.82
N PRO A 53 14.03 -21.95 24.95
CA PRO A 53 13.40 -23.26 25.09
C PRO A 53 12.27 -23.49 24.11
N ASN A 54 12.07 -24.74 23.68
CA ASN A 54 10.96 -25.17 22.84
C ASN A 54 10.76 -24.38 21.53
N THR A 55 11.79 -23.65 21.08
CA THR A 55 11.73 -22.78 19.90
C THR A 55 12.60 -23.37 18.79
N ARG A 56 11.99 -23.66 17.64
CA ARG A 56 12.70 -24.20 16.48
C ARG A 56 13.88 -23.30 16.10
N ALA A 57 15.06 -23.89 16.00
CA ALA A 57 16.27 -23.23 15.54
C ALA A 57 16.78 -23.90 14.26
N ASP A 58 17.33 -23.05 13.38
CA ASP A 58 17.95 -23.48 12.14
C ASP A 58 19.47 -23.52 12.27
N ILE A 59 20.10 -24.56 11.73
CA ILE A 59 21.56 -24.67 11.65
C ILE A 59 22.04 -24.03 10.35
N TRP A 60 22.91 -23.03 10.49
CA TRP A 60 23.55 -22.31 9.40
C TRP A 60 25.05 -22.55 9.43
N TRP A 61 25.61 -22.81 8.26
CA TRP A 61 27.04 -22.93 8.05
C TRP A 61 27.52 -21.72 7.26
N LYS A 62 28.69 -21.21 7.60
CA LYS A 62 29.38 -20.16 6.88
C LYS A 62 30.76 -20.67 6.47
N ASP A 63 31.03 -20.63 5.18
CA ASP A 63 32.34 -21.04 4.64
C ASP A 63 33.41 -19.97 4.86
N PRO A 64 34.69 -20.28 4.57
CA PRO A 64 35.81 -19.35 4.73
C PRO A 64 35.72 -18.11 3.83
N ILE A 65 34.87 -18.13 2.79
CA ILE A 65 34.67 -17.04 1.84
C ILE A 65 33.44 -16.19 2.26
N GLY A 66 32.73 -16.58 3.32
CA GLY A 66 31.61 -15.86 3.90
C GLY A 66 30.23 -16.26 3.37
N ASN A 67 30.13 -17.28 2.51
CA ASN A 67 28.83 -17.75 2.02
C ASN A 67 28.13 -18.58 3.09
N GLU A 68 26.89 -18.20 3.39
CA GLU A 68 26.03 -18.88 4.35
C GLU A 68 25.09 -19.87 3.67
N PHE A 69 24.91 -21.05 4.26
CA PHE A 69 24.02 -22.09 3.73
C PHE A 69 23.44 -22.95 4.84
N ARG A 70 22.32 -23.62 4.51
CA ARG A 70 21.69 -24.61 5.38
C ARG A 70 21.98 -26.00 4.85
N GLN A 71 22.45 -26.86 5.74
CA GLN A 71 22.72 -28.26 5.40
C GLN A 71 21.42 -29.07 5.34
N ARG A 72 21.37 -30.00 4.39
CA ARG A 72 20.38 -31.08 4.35
C ARG A 72 21.04 -32.41 4.66
N GLN A 73 20.32 -33.29 5.35
CA GLN A 73 20.69 -34.69 5.56
C GLN A 73 19.45 -35.54 5.33
N GLY A 74 19.56 -36.55 4.46
CA GLY A 74 18.40 -37.37 4.06
C GLY A 74 17.32 -36.58 3.30
N GLY A 75 17.70 -35.53 2.56
CA GLY A 75 16.79 -34.70 1.78
C GLY A 75 16.06 -33.59 2.55
N GLU A 76 16.13 -33.55 3.88
CA GLU A 76 15.49 -32.53 4.72
C GLU A 76 16.51 -31.57 5.35
N TYR A 77 16.09 -30.32 5.61
CA TYR A 77 16.92 -29.38 6.37
C TYR A 77 16.97 -29.78 7.84
N ILE A 78 18.19 -29.81 8.40
CA ILE A 78 18.39 -30.10 9.81
C ILE A 78 17.86 -28.92 10.63
N ASN A 79 16.90 -29.21 11.51
CA ASN A 79 16.37 -28.26 12.47
C ASN A 79 16.52 -28.87 13.85
N ILE A 80 16.69 -28.01 14.84
CA ILE A 80 16.78 -28.40 16.24
C ILE A 80 15.69 -27.70 17.02
N THR A 81 15.24 -28.32 18.10
CA THR A 81 14.36 -27.67 19.07
C THR A 81 15.03 -27.86 20.43
N PRO A 82 15.51 -26.78 21.08
CA PRO A 82 16.08 -26.88 22.41
C PRO A 82 15.06 -27.40 23.41
N ASP A 83 15.56 -28.11 24.41
CA ASP A 83 14.77 -28.63 25.53
C ASP A 83 14.25 -27.50 26.44
N GLU A 84 13.58 -27.87 27.53
CA GLU A 84 13.04 -26.92 28.52
C GLU A 84 14.12 -26.04 29.16
N ASN A 85 15.37 -26.49 29.20
CA ASN A 85 16.51 -25.73 29.73
C ASN A 85 17.23 -24.91 28.65
N GLY A 86 16.73 -24.89 27.41
CA GLY A 86 17.38 -24.18 26.32
C GLY A 86 18.65 -24.87 25.82
N ALA A 87 18.83 -26.14 26.13
CA ALA A 87 19.94 -26.95 25.69
C ALA A 87 19.54 -27.90 24.56
N PHE A 88 20.49 -28.28 23.72
CA PHE A 88 20.30 -29.37 22.76
C PHE A 88 21.62 -30.05 22.47
N LYS A 89 21.54 -31.30 22.02
CA LYS A 89 22.68 -32.07 21.53
C LYS A 89 22.27 -32.78 20.25
N ILE A 90 23.03 -32.58 19.18
CA ILE A 90 22.78 -33.21 17.89
C ILE A 90 24.09 -33.63 17.23
N ASP A 91 24.11 -34.83 16.67
CA ASP A 91 25.23 -35.30 15.87
C ASP A 91 24.94 -35.00 14.40
N ILE A 92 25.86 -34.29 13.75
CA ILE A 92 25.75 -33.97 12.34
C ILE A 92 27.00 -34.42 11.58
N VAL A 93 26.79 -35.02 10.41
CA VAL A 93 27.88 -35.30 9.48
C VAL A 93 28.28 -34.00 8.79
N LEU A 94 29.57 -33.74 8.61
CA LEU A 94 30.04 -32.55 7.90
C LEU A 94 29.48 -32.49 6.46
N PRO A 95 28.97 -31.33 6.01
CA PRO A 95 28.29 -31.21 4.73
C PRO A 95 29.24 -31.44 3.55
N TYR A 96 28.69 -31.88 2.41
CA TYR A 96 29.39 -31.80 1.14
C TYR A 96 29.25 -30.37 0.61
N ARG A 97 30.37 -29.74 0.25
CA ARG A 97 30.39 -28.45 -0.43
C ARG A 97 31.44 -28.44 -1.53
N LEU A 98 31.06 -27.94 -2.71
CA LEU A 98 32.01 -27.61 -3.77
C LEU A 98 32.80 -26.38 -3.34
N VAL A 99 34.01 -26.61 -2.85
CA VAL A 99 34.97 -25.56 -2.50
C VAL A 99 35.98 -25.42 -3.63
N PRO A 100 36.37 -24.20 -4.04
CA PRO A 100 37.42 -23.98 -5.04
C PRO A 100 38.71 -24.76 -4.72
N ALA A 101 39.37 -25.30 -5.74
CA ALA A 101 40.51 -26.21 -5.56
C ALA A 101 41.69 -25.57 -4.78
N ASN A 102 41.86 -24.26 -4.87
CA ASN A 102 42.89 -23.51 -4.14
C ASN A 102 42.66 -23.45 -2.61
N ILE A 103 41.44 -23.73 -2.14
CA ILE A 103 41.06 -23.72 -0.72
C ILE A 103 40.92 -25.15 -0.18
N ARG A 104 40.83 -26.14 -1.07
CA ARG A 104 40.56 -27.54 -0.71
C ARG A 104 41.71 -28.20 0.06
N ASP A 105 42.94 -27.80 -0.24
CA ASP A 105 44.16 -28.35 0.39
C ASP A 105 44.67 -27.48 1.56
N ASP A 106 44.18 -26.24 1.67
CA ASP A 106 44.52 -25.33 2.76
C ASP A 106 43.63 -25.56 3.97
N THR A 107 44.21 -25.41 5.16
CA THR A 107 43.46 -25.48 6.41
C THR A 107 42.56 -24.27 6.56
N THR A 108 41.25 -24.50 6.62
CA THR A 108 40.27 -23.41 6.71
C THR A 108 39.35 -23.53 7.91
N ILE A 109 38.86 -22.38 8.39
CA ILE A 109 37.94 -22.31 9.51
C ILE A 109 36.54 -22.04 8.97
N TRP A 110 35.62 -22.91 9.37
CA TRP A 110 34.20 -22.85 9.07
C TRP A 110 33.45 -22.43 10.34
N GLU A 111 32.40 -21.66 10.17
CA GLU A 111 31.59 -21.19 11.30
C GLU A 111 30.21 -21.84 11.24
N ILE A 112 29.81 -22.45 12.36
CA ILE A 112 28.46 -22.97 12.57
C ILE A 112 27.71 -22.02 13.48
N GLN A 113 26.54 -21.61 13.02
CA GLN A 113 25.63 -20.71 13.71
C GLN A 113 24.27 -21.38 13.90
N ILE A 114 23.70 -21.19 15.07
CA ILE A 114 22.31 -21.53 15.35
C ILE A 114 21.51 -20.24 15.34
N ARG A 115 20.46 -20.18 14.52
CA ARG A 115 19.58 -19.02 14.41
C ARG A 115 18.19 -19.38 14.93
N GLN A 116 17.74 -18.68 15.96
CA GLN A 116 16.36 -18.73 16.45
C GLN A 116 15.65 -17.43 16.12
N VAL A 117 14.38 -17.56 15.73
CA VAL A 117 13.47 -16.43 15.63
C VAL A 117 12.46 -16.57 16.75
N ALA A 118 12.53 -15.66 17.72
CA ALA A 118 11.55 -15.60 18.79
C ALA A 118 10.79 -14.27 18.72
N SER A 119 9.49 -14.32 19.05
CA SER A 119 8.73 -13.09 19.26
C SER A 119 9.08 -12.53 20.63
N ILE A 120 9.90 -11.48 20.63
CA ILE A 120 10.30 -10.76 21.83
C ILE A 120 9.50 -9.46 21.95
N GLY A 121 8.92 -9.23 23.13
CA GLY A 121 8.14 -8.02 23.44
C GLY A 121 6.63 -8.14 23.21
N ASP A 122 5.94 -7.03 23.40
CA ASP A 122 4.48 -6.92 23.26
C ASP A 122 4.04 -6.83 21.80
N TRP A 123 2.74 -7.06 21.58
CA TRP A 123 2.10 -6.87 20.28
C TRP A 123 2.24 -5.43 19.80
N GLN A 124 2.92 -5.25 18.67
CA GLN A 124 3.09 -3.95 18.03
C GLN A 124 2.46 -3.94 16.64
N PHE A 125 1.82 -2.81 16.30
CA PHE A 125 1.36 -2.58 14.93
C PHE A 125 2.53 -2.50 13.97
N SER A 126 2.44 -3.24 12.86
CA SER A 126 3.49 -3.26 11.85
C SER A 126 3.67 -1.88 11.21
N THR A 127 4.87 -1.62 10.72
CA THR A 127 5.20 -0.33 10.08
C THR A 127 4.33 -0.09 8.84
N GLU A 128 4.05 -1.16 8.11
CA GLU A 128 3.22 -1.17 6.90
C GLU A 128 1.77 -0.79 7.23
N LEU A 129 1.25 -1.27 8.37
CA LEU A 129 -0.08 -0.92 8.84
C LEU A 129 -0.20 0.56 9.18
N LYS A 130 0.77 1.10 9.93
CA LYS A 130 0.80 2.52 10.29
C LYS A 130 0.86 3.40 9.04
N LEU A 131 1.71 3.00 8.09
CA LEU A 131 1.87 3.70 6.82
C LEU A 131 0.61 3.60 5.94
N ALA A 132 -0.07 2.45 5.93
CA ALA A 132 -1.33 2.29 5.20
C ALA A 132 -2.43 3.20 5.76
N ILE A 133 -2.54 3.33 7.09
CA ILE A 133 -3.48 4.24 7.74
C ILE A 133 -3.20 5.70 7.34
N GLU A 134 -1.94 6.13 7.42
CA GLU A 134 -1.52 7.48 7.02
C GLU A 134 -1.91 7.77 5.56
N LYS A 135 -1.64 6.83 4.65
CA LYS A 135 -1.91 7.03 3.22
C LYS A 135 -3.37 6.90 2.83
N ILE A 136 -4.17 6.16 3.59
CA ILE A 136 -5.64 6.17 3.44
C ILE A 136 -6.20 7.54 3.80
N ILE A 137 -5.72 8.15 4.89
CA ILE A 137 -6.13 9.51 5.27
C ILE A 137 -5.76 10.51 4.16
N GLU A 138 -4.55 10.41 3.62
CA GLU A 138 -4.09 11.21 2.48
C GLU A 138 -5.02 11.03 1.25
N THR A 139 -5.39 9.78 0.92
CA THR A 139 -6.36 9.44 -0.15
C THR A 139 -7.72 10.09 0.06
N ILE A 140 -8.26 10.08 1.28
CA ILE A 140 -9.52 10.74 1.61
C ILE A 140 -9.39 12.26 1.40
N PHE A 141 -8.30 12.87 1.87
CA PHE A 141 -8.05 14.30 1.67
C PHE A 141 -7.90 14.68 0.20
N ILE A 142 -7.23 13.86 -0.62
CA ILE A 142 -7.14 14.08 -2.08
C ILE A 142 -8.54 14.13 -2.68
N GLY A 143 -9.39 13.14 -2.38
CA GLY A 143 -10.76 13.10 -2.87
C GLY A 143 -11.61 14.27 -2.37
N MET A 144 -11.46 14.66 -1.10
CA MET A 144 -12.17 15.79 -0.49
C MET A 144 -11.76 17.13 -1.12
N MET A 145 -10.47 17.39 -1.26
CA MET A 145 -9.94 18.62 -1.88
C MET A 145 -10.36 18.73 -3.34
N ALA A 146 -10.24 17.64 -4.11
CA ALA A 146 -10.66 17.62 -5.50
C ALA A 146 -12.16 17.91 -5.65
N THR A 147 -12.97 17.39 -4.73
CA THR A 147 -14.41 17.65 -4.72
C THR A 147 -14.70 19.10 -4.33
N PHE A 148 -14.03 19.64 -3.31
CA PHE A 148 -14.19 21.03 -2.88
C PHE A 148 -13.90 22.02 -4.01
N PHE A 149 -12.72 21.93 -4.63
CA PHE A 149 -12.37 22.79 -5.76
C PHE A 149 -13.23 22.50 -7.00
N GLY A 150 -13.62 21.24 -7.18
CA GLY A 150 -14.56 20.80 -8.20
C GLY A 150 -15.90 21.53 -8.09
N ILE A 151 -16.53 21.56 -6.91
CA ILE A 151 -17.79 22.27 -6.66
C ILE A 151 -17.60 23.78 -6.87
N LEU A 152 -16.54 24.35 -6.27
CA LEU A 152 -16.28 25.79 -6.30
C LEU A 152 -16.24 26.33 -7.74
N LEU A 153 -15.62 25.58 -8.65
CA LEU A 153 -15.48 25.94 -10.06
C LEU A 153 -16.64 25.41 -10.92
N ALA A 154 -17.25 24.28 -10.59
CA ALA A 154 -18.40 23.72 -11.30
C ALA A 154 -19.66 24.58 -11.15
N LEU A 155 -19.88 25.18 -9.97
CA LEU A 155 -21.04 26.03 -9.70
C LEU A 155 -21.17 27.18 -10.72
N PRO A 156 -20.19 28.10 -10.87
CA PRO A 156 -20.30 29.16 -11.88
C PRO A 156 -20.37 28.61 -13.30
N VAL A 157 -19.58 27.57 -13.62
CA VAL A 157 -19.57 26.93 -14.94
C VAL A 157 -20.94 26.33 -15.31
N SER A 158 -21.68 25.82 -14.33
CA SER A 158 -22.99 25.21 -14.55
C SER A 158 -24.03 26.20 -15.07
N PHE A 159 -23.99 27.46 -14.62
CA PHE A 159 -24.88 28.51 -15.12
C PHE A 159 -24.59 28.86 -16.58
N PHE A 160 -23.32 28.83 -17.01
CA PHE A 160 -22.93 28.99 -18.42
C PHE A 160 -23.29 27.78 -19.29
N ALA A 161 -23.41 26.59 -18.69
CA ALA A 161 -23.78 25.36 -19.38
C ALA A 161 -25.29 25.10 -19.41
N ALA A 162 -26.12 25.93 -18.75
CA ALA A 162 -27.56 25.79 -18.66
C ALA A 162 -28.29 26.51 -19.80
N ARG A 163 -29.03 25.75 -20.62
CA ARG A 163 -29.70 26.26 -21.83
C ARG A 163 -30.75 27.31 -21.52
N ASN A 164 -31.56 27.13 -20.48
CA ASN A 164 -32.63 28.06 -20.09
C ASN A 164 -32.12 29.46 -19.70
N LEU A 165 -30.89 29.55 -19.19
CA LEU A 165 -30.26 30.83 -18.84
C LEU A 165 -29.52 31.46 -20.03
N MET A 166 -28.96 30.64 -20.92
CA MET A 166 -28.10 31.08 -22.01
C MET A 166 -28.81 31.20 -23.37
N SER A 167 -30.13 31.03 -23.44
CA SER A 167 -30.92 31.12 -24.68
C SER A 167 -31.36 32.53 -25.09
N ALA A 168 -31.07 33.56 -24.28
CA ALA A 168 -31.59 34.92 -24.51
C ALA A 168 -30.97 35.65 -25.72
N SER A 169 -29.74 35.32 -26.12
CA SER A 169 -29.01 35.97 -27.23
C SER A 169 -28.20 34.95 -28.04
N PRO A 170 -27.94 35.19 -29.34
CA PRO A 170 -27.02 34.36 -30.12
C PRO A 170 -25.62 34.24 -29.49
N ILE A 171 -25.16 35.28 -28.80
CA ILE A 171 -23.85 35.28 -28.12
C ILE A 171 -23.88 34.32 -26.93
N THR A 172 -24.90 34.39 -26.08
CA THR A 172 -25.04 33.50 -24.91
C THR A 172 -25.24 32.06 -25.34
N LEU A 173 -25.96 31.84 -26.45
CA LEU A 173 -26.14 30.51 -27.03
C LEU A 173 -24.81 29.93 -27.52
N GLY A 174 -23.94 30.76 -28.11
CA GLY A 174 -22.57 30.39 -28.47
C GLY A 174 -21.73 29.97 -27.26
N ILE A 175 -21.79 30.74 -26.17
CA ILE A 175 -21.12 30.41 -24.89
C ILE A 175 -21.59 29.05 -24.40
N TYR A 176 -22.90 28.80 -24.37
CA TYR A 176 -23.47 27.52 -23.97
C TYR A 176 -22.91 26.34 -24.77
N PHE A 177 -22.84 26.44 -26.10
CA PHE A 177 -22.30 25.37 -26.94
C PHE A 177 -20.81 25.13 -26.70
N ILE A 178 -20.03 26.20 -26.56
CA ILE A 178 -18.60 26.12 -26.27
C ILE A 178 -18.37 25.46 -24.92
N THR A 179 -19.06 25.94 -23.87
CA THR A 179 -18.94 25.39 -22.51
C THR A 179 -19.31 23.92 -22.49
N ARG A 180 -20.47 23.51 -23.03
CA ARG A 180 -20.85 22.09 -23.08
C ARG A 180 -19.84 21.24 -23.85
N THR A 181 -19.29 21.76 -24.95
CA THR A 181 -18.29 21.04 -25.73
C THR A 181 -17.02 20.81 -24.91
N ILE A 182 -16.53 21.84 -24.21
CA ILE A 182 -15.37 21.73 -23.32
C ILE A 182 -15.63 20.72 -22.20
N LEU A 183 -16.78 20.79 -21.53
CA LEU A 183 -17.12 19.84 -20.45
C LEU A 183 -17.18 18.40 -20.98
N ASN A 184 -17.76 18.18 -22.16
CA ASN A 184 -17.82 16.85 -22.77
C ASN A 184 -16.43 16.33 -23.14
N ILE A 185 -15.54 17.18 -23.68
CA ILE A 185 -14.16 16.79 -24.00
C ILE A 185 -13.40 16.37 -22.73
N ILE A 186 -13.45 17.19 -21.67
CA ILE A 186 -12.75 16.90 -20.43
C ILE A 186 -13.26 15.59 -19.80
N ARG A 187 -14.57 15.32 -19.86
CA ARG A 187 -15.19 14.08 -19.35
C ARG A 187 -14.84 12.84 -20.17
N SER A 188 -14.53 12.97 -21.45
CA SER A 188 -14.12 11.85 -22.29
C SER A 188 -12.70 11.37 -21.99
N ILE A 189 -11.89 12.20 -21.30
CA ILE A 189 -10.53 11.87 -20.91
C ILE A 189 -10.55 11.25 -19.51
N GLU A 190 -10.06 10.03 -19.41
CA GLU A 190 -9.94 9.30 -18.15
C GLU A 190 -9.08 10.09 -17.13
N PRO A 191 -9.47 10.19 -15.84
CA PRO A 191 -8.72 10.96 -14.85
C PRO A 191 -7.29 10.49 -14.62
N LEU A 192 -6.98 9.23 -14.92
CA LEU A 192 -5.60 8.72 -14.90
C LEU A 192 -4.69 9.45 -15.91
N ILE A 193 -5.22 9.83 -17.09
CA ILE A 193 -4.47 10.61 -18.08
C ILE A 193 -4.22 12.03 -17.55
N TRP A 194 -5.23 12.66 -16.94
CA TRP A 194 -5.05 13.95 -16.29
C TRP A 194 -4.00 13.89 -15.18
N ALA A 195 -3.99 12.82 -14.39
CA ALA A 195 -2.99 12.62 -13.35
C ALA A 195 -1.57 12.52 -13.92
N ILE A 196 -1.36 11.77 -15.01
CA ILE A 196 -0.06 11.71 -15.69
C ILE A 196 0.38 13.11 -16.15
N ILE A 197 -0.51 13.88 -16.78
CA ILE A 197 -0.20 15.24 -17.24
C ILE A 197 0.22 16.12 -16.06
N PHE A 198 -0.53 16.12 -14.95
CA PHE A 198 -0.21 16.94 -13.80
C PHE A 198 1.05 16.48 -13.07
N VAL A 199 1.32 15.18 -12.98
CA VAL A 199 2.58 14.66 -12.43
C VAL A 199 3.78 15.21 -13.20
N VAL A 200 3.68 15.33 -14.53
CA VAL A 200 4.73 15.95 -15.35
C VAL A 200 4.86 17.46 -15.09
N ILE A 201 3.75 18.15 -14.86
CA ILE A 201 3.74 19.62 -14.68
C ILE A 201 4.21 20.03 -13.27
N VAL A 202 3.66 19.42 -12.22
CA VAL A 202 3.87 19.82 -10.81
C VAL A 202 4.75 18.87 -10.03
N GLY A 203 5.08 17.70 -10.59
CA GLY A 203 5.83 16.64 -9.92
C GLY A 203 4.96 15.57 -9.27
N LEU A 204 5.62 14.54 -8.75
CA LEU A 204 5.00 13.42 -8.06
C LEU A 204 4.38 13.87 -6.73
N GLY A 205 3.18 13.36 -6.43
CA GLY A 205 2.56 13.52 -5.12
C GLY A 205 1.07 13.87 -5.15
N PRO A 206 0.48 14.09 -3.95
CA PRO A 206 -0.96 14.33 -3.78
C PRO A 206 -1.50 15.51 -4.56
N PHE A 207 -0.69 16.56 -4.70
CA PHE A 207 -1.09 17.78 -5.36
C PHE A 207 -1.46 17.55 -6.84
N ALA A 208 -0.68 16.73 -7.55
CA ALA A 208 -0.99 16.33 -8.92
C ALA A 208 -2.32 15.56 -9.00
N GLY A 209 -2.56 14.66 -8.05
CA GLY A 209 -3.82 13.92 -7.96
C GLY A 209 -5.03 14.82 -7.70
N ILE A 210 -4.90 15.81 -6.80
CA ILE A 210 -5.94 16.80 -6.52
C ILE A 210 -6.27 17.60 -7.78
N MET A 211 -5.27 18.10 -8.51
CA MET A 211 -5.49 18.86 -9.74
C MET A 211 -6.20 18.04 -10.82
N ALA A 212 -5.74 16.80 -11.03
CA ALA A 212 -6.33 15.89 -12.01
C ALA A 212 -7.80 15.60 -11.73
N LEU A 213 -8.12 15.22 -10.48
CA LEU A 213 -9.49 14.95 -10.07
C LEU A 213 -10.34 16.22 -10.05
N THR A 214 -9.77 17.39 -9.73
CA THR A 214 -10.48 18.67 -9.76
C THR A 214 -10.98 18.97 -11.17
N ILE A 215 -10.11 18.91 -12.19
CA ILE A 215 -10.50 19.20 -13.58
C ILE A 215 -11.62 18.26 -14.05
N HIS A 216 -11.48 16.96 -13.78
CA HIS A 216 -12.50 16.01 -14.15
C HIS A 216 -13.82 16.23 -13.37
N SER A 217 -13.73 16.60 -12.08
CA SER A 217 -14.89 16.92 -11.24
C SER A 217 -15.64 18.16 -11.71
N ILE A 218 -14.93 19.21 -12.16
CA ILE A 218 -15.54 20.41 -12.75
C ILE A 218 -16.42 20.03 -13.94
N ALA A 219 -15.86 19.22 -14.85
CA ALA A 219 -16.54 18.85 -16.07
C ALA A 219 -17.80 18.02 -15.81
N ALA A 220 -17.71 17.10 -14.86
CA ALA A 220 -18.83 16.23 -14.53
C ALA A 220 -19.91 16.91 -13.66
N LEU A 221 -19.52 17.61 -12.60
CA LEU A 221 -20.47 18.36 -11.77
C LEU A 221 -21.08 19.54 -12.53
N GLY A 222 -20.29 20.29 -13.30
CA GLY A 222 -20.80 21.43 -14.05
C GLY A 222 -21.89 21.02 -15.04
N LYS A 223 -21.73 19.85 -15.66
CA LYS A 223 -22.75 19.28 -16.55
C LYS A 223 -24.00 18.83 -15.78
N LEU A 224 -23.84 18.08 -14.69
CA LEU A 224 -24.97 17.61 -13.87
C LEU A 224 -25.75 18.77 -13.25
N TYR A 225 -25.06 19.76 -12.70
CA TYR A 225 -25.66 20.98 -12.17
C TYR A 225 -26.40 21.76 -13.25
N SER A 226 -25.84 21.87 -14.46
CA SER A 226 -26.53 22.55 -15.57
C SER A 226 -27.82 21.86 -15.97
N GLU A 227 -27.86 20.53 -15.95
CA GLU A 227 -29.06 19.75 -16.26
C GLU A 227 -30.13 19.92 -15.16
N SER A 228 -29.72 19.98 -13.88
CA SER A 228 -30.64 20.32 -12.79
C SER A 228 -31.16 21.75 -12.84
N ILE A 229 -30.36 22.71 -13.32
CA ILE A 229 -30.82 24.08 -13.56
C ILE A 229 -31.80 24.10 -14.74
N GLU A 230 -31.55 23.33 -15.80
CA GLU A 230 -32.47 23.20 -16.94
C GLU A 230 -33.80 22.54 -16.57
N SER A 231 -33.84 21.70 -15.53
CA SER A 231 -35.04 20.98 -15.08
C SER A 231 -35.89 21.71 -14.05
N ILE A 232 -35.63 22.99 -13.76
CA ILE A 232 -36.43 23.79 -12.82
C ILE A 232 -37.85 23.95 -13.37
N ASP A 233 -38.87 23.67 -12.54
CA ASP A 233 -40.27 23.88 -12.88
C ASP A 233 -40.62 25.38 -12.83
N PRO A 234 -41.16 25.97 -13.92
CA PRO A 234 -41.61 27.36 -13.92
C PRO A 234 -42.83 27.61 -13.02
N GLY A 235 -43.63 26.60 -12.66
CA GLY A 235 -44.86 26.77 -11.87
C GLY A 235 -44.64 27.51 -10.53
N PRO A 236 -43.73 27.03 -9.64
CA PRO A 236 -43.40 27.74 -8.40
C PRO A 236 -42.86 29.16 -8.62
N ILE A 237 -42.17 29.40 -9.73
CA ILE A 237 -41.62 30.72 -10.08
C ILE A 237 -42.76 31.70 -10.40
N GLU A 238 -43.69 31.30 -11.26
CA GLU A 238 -44.86 32.09 -11.64
C GLU A 238 -45.77 32.37 -10.44
N ALA A 239 -46.00 31.35 -9.59
CA ALA A 239 -46.82 31.48 -8.38
C ALA A 239 -46.25 32.53 -7.40
N ILE A 240 -44.94 32.51 -7.16
CA ILE A 240 -44.29 33.49 -6.27
C ILE A 240 -44.28 34.88 -6.92
N GLN A 241 -44.02 34.98 -8.24
CA GLN A 241 -44.09 36.26 -8.97
C GLN A 241 -45.48 36.89 -8.90
N ALA A 242 -46.55 36.08 -8.97
CA ALA A 242 -47.93 36.56 -8.87
C ALA A 242 -48.27 37.20 -7.51
N THR A 243 -47.50 36.91 -6.45
CA THR A 243 -47.66 37.56 -5.13
C THR A 243 -47.06 38.97 -5.07
N GLY A 244 -46.40 39.44 -6.14
CA GLY A 244 -45.65 40.70 -6.15
C GLY A 244 -44.23 40.59 -5.58
N ALA A 245 -43.72 39.37 -5.41
CA ALA A 245 -42.39 39.13 -4.89
C ALA A 245 -41.30 39.69 -5.82
N ASN A 246 -40.23 40.23 -5.23
CA ASN A 246 -39.08 40.71 -6.00
C ASN A 246 -38.22 39.53 -6.52
N TRP A 247 -37.29 39.81 -7.44
CA TRP A 247 -36.44 38.77 -8.05
C TRP A 247 -35.65 37.94 -7.03
N LEU A 248 -35.11 38.56 -5.98
CA LEU A 248 -34.37 37.83 -4.93
C LEU A 248 -35.27 36.86 -4.17
N GLN A 249 -36.51 37.27 -3.86
CA GLN A 249 -37.49 36.40 -3.23
C GLN A 249 -37.87 35.23 -4.13
N VAL A 250 -38.05 35.47 -5.44
CA VAL A 250 -38.30 34.40 -6.42
C VAL A 250 -37.13 33.41 -6.45
N VAL A 251 -35.88 33.87 -6.50
CA VAL A 251 -34.72 32.98 -6.49
C VAL A 251 -34.66 32.16 -5.19
N VAL A 252 -34.80 32.81 -4.04
CA VAL A 252 -34.68 32.15 -2.74
C VAL A 252 -35.81 31.16 -2.45
N TYR A 253 -37.05 31.49 -2.82
CA TYR A 253 -38.22 30.68 -2.47
C TYR A 253 -38.72 29.77 -3.58
N ALA A 254 -38.42 30.06 -4.86
CA ALA A 254 -38.83 29.22 -5.98
C ALA A 254 -37.68 28.37 -6.54
N VAL A 255 -36.49 28.94 -6.70
CA VAL A 255 -35.38 28.30 -7.44
C VAL A 255 -34.47 27.49 -6.52
N ILE A 256 -33.94 28.10 -5.46
CA ILE A 256 -33.00 27.46 -4.52
C ILE A 256 -33.54 26.11 -3.98
N PRO A 257 -34.81 26.00 -3.54
CA PRO A 257 -35.33 24.74 -3.01
C PRO A 257 -35.36 23.60 -4.03
N GLN A 258 -35.46 23.91 -5.33
CA GLN A 258 -35.47 22.91 -6.40
C GLN A 258 -34.05 22.44 -6.78
N ILE A 259 -33.04 23.32 -6.72
CA ILE A 259 -31.68 23.00 -7.15
C ILE A 259 -30.78 22.43 -6.05
N VAL A 260 -31.02 22.78 -4.78
CA VAL A 260 -30.15 22.37 -3.66
C VAL A 260 -30.15 20.85 -3.45
N PRO A 261 -31.31 20.16 -3.37
CA PRO A 261 -31.32 18.70 -3.18
C PRO A 261 -30.53 17.92 -4.24
N PRO A 262 -30.71 18.14 -5.56
CA PRO A 262 -29.91 17.44 -6.56
C PRO A 262 -28.43 17.85 -6.52
N PHE A 263 -28.10 19.11 -6.25
CA PHE A 263 -26.70 19.56 -6.14
C PHE A 263 -25.96 18.83 -5.01
N VAL A 264 -26.60 18.72 -3.84
CA VAL A 264 -26.05 17.98 -2.68
C VAL A 264 -25.89 16.50 -3.02
N SER A 265 -26.90 15.89 -3.64
CA SER A 265 -26.85 14.48 -4.05
C SER A 265 -25.69 14.20 -5.01
N PHE A 266 -25.52 15.02 -6.05
CA PHE A 266 -24.41 14.89 -7.00
C PHE A 266 -23.06 15.18 -6.38
N THR A 267 -22.99 16.12 -5.43
CA THR A 267 -21.76 16.42 -4.68
C THR A 267 -21.31 15.21 -3.86
N ILE A 268 -22.21 14.62 -3.07
CA ILE A 268 -21.90 13.46 -2.22
C ILE A 268 -21.47 12.29 -3.09
N TYR A 269 -22.18 12.04 -4.19
CA TYR A 269 -21.81 10.99 -5.13
C TYR A 269 -20.44 11.23 -5.78
N ARG A 270 -20.12 12.48 -6.12
CA ARG A 270 -18.80 12.85 -6.66
C ARG A 270 -17.70 12.68 -5.63
N TRP A 271 -17.97 12.99 -4.36
CA TRP A 271 -17.02 12.82 -3.28
C TRP A 271 -16.60 11.35 -3.13
N ASP A 272 -17.56 10.42 -3.10
CA ASP A 272 -17.26 8.98 -3.08
C ASP A 272 -16.40 8.56 -4.28
N ILE A 273 -16.84 8.93 -5.50
CA ILE A 273 -16.09 8.61 -6.73
C ILE A 273 -14.67 9.14 -6.66
N ASN A 274 -14.47 10.36 -6.18
CA ASN A 274 -13.15 10.98 -6.12
C ASN A 274 -12.23 10.26 -5.13
N ILE A 275 -12.75 9.77 -4.00
CA ILE A 275 -11.94 8.96 -3.07
C ILE A 275 -11.57 7.63 -3.73
N ARG A 276 -12.51 6.94 -4.36
CA ARG A 276 -12.24 5.69 -5.08
C ARG A 276 -11.21 5.88 -6.19
N MET A 277 -11.38 6.91 -7.02
CA MET A 277 -10.46 7.26 -8.10
C MET A 277 -9.09 7.68 -7.60
N SER A 278 -8.99 8.29 -6.40
CA SER A 278 -7.70 8.67 -5.83
C SER A 278 -6.78 7.47 -5.56
N THR A 279 -7.36 6.28 -5.32
CA THR A 279 -6.57 5.04 -5.20
C THR A 279 -5.97 4.60 -6.54
N ILE A 280 -6.69 4.79 -7.65
CA ILE A 280 -6.24 4.41 -8.99
C ILE A 280 -5.16 5.39 -9.49
N ILE A 281 -5.38 6.69 -9.34
CA ILE A 281 -4.38 7.69 -9.78
C ILE A 281 -3.09 7.63 -8.94
N GLY A 282 -3.14 7.08 -7.73
CA GLY A 282 -1.95 6.82 -6.92
C GLY A 282 -0.93 5.95 -7.66
N PHE A 283 -1.37 5.04 -8.53
CA PHE A 283 -0.48 4.18 -9.34
C PHE A 283 0.39 4.96 -10.32
N VAL A 284 -0.09 6.11 -10.79
CA VAL A 284 0.64 6.98 -11.73
C VAL A 284 1.37 8.12 -11.04
N GLY A 285 1.46 8.09 -9.70
CA GLY A 285 2.16 9.10 -8.91
C GLY A 285 1.28 10.21 -8.35
N GLY A 286 -0.05 10.04 -8.36
CA GLY A 286 -1.01 10.97 -7.75
C GLY A 286 -1.07 10.94 -6.21
N GLY A 287 -0.18 10.20 -5.55
CA GLY A 287 -0.09 10.09 -4.09
C GLY A 287 -1.05 9.08 -3.46
N GLY A 288 -1.20 9.15 -2.13
CA GLY A 288 -2.11 8.33 -1.36
C GLY A 288 -1.77 6.83 -1.32
N ILE A 289 -2.72 6.02 -0.86
CA ILE A 289 -2.55 4.58 -0.65
C ILE A 289 -2.26 3.81 -1.95
N GLY A 290 -2.78 4.31 -3.08
CA GLY A 290 -2.56 3.72 -4.39
C GLY A 290 -1.08 3.69 -4.79
N PHE A 291 -0.33 4.73 -4.41
CA PHE A 291 1.10 4.80 -4.67
C PHE A 291 1.86 3.69 -3.94
N LEU A 292 1.60 3.51 -2.64
CA LEU A 292 2.21 2.45 -1.83
C LEU A 292 1.81 1.05 -2.29
N LEU A 293 0.53 0.86 -2.61
CA LEU A 293 0.06 -0.41 -3.15
C LEU A 293 0.84 -0.78 -4.41
N SER A 294 1.00 0.17 -5.33
CA SER A 294 1.78 -0.04 -6.55
C SER A 294 3.25 -0.37 -6.25
N GLN A 295 3.83 0.25 -5.21
CA GLN A 295 5.22 0.02 -4.78
C GLN A 295 5.40 -1.38 -4.18
N TRP A 296 4.52 -1.80 -3.26
CA TRP A 296 4.58 -3.12 -2.64
C TRP A 296 4.36 -4.25 -3.65
N ILE A 297 3.46 -4.06 -4.62
CA ILE A 297 3.30 -5.00 -5.74
C ILE A 297 4.60 -5.11 -6.56
N ARG A 298 5.24 -3.98 -6.90
CA ARG A 298 6.52 -3.98 -7.64
C ARG A 298 7.66 -4.64 -6.85
N LEU A 299 7.63 -4.54 -5.53
CA LEU A 299 8.59 -5.16 -4.62
C LEU A 299 8.29 -6.64 -4.32
N MET A 300 7.21 -7.21 -4.88
CA MET A 300 6.75 -8.58 -4.58
C MET A 300 6.37 -8.79 -3.09
N ASP A 301 6.13 -7.71 -2.34
CA ASP A 301 5.72 -7.78 -0.93
C ASP A 301 4.20 -7.87 -0.83
N TYR A 302 3.69 -9.07 -1.09
CA TYR A 302 2.25 -9.33 -1.04
C TYR A 302 1.64 -9.26 0.37
N LYS A 303 2.46 -9.36 1.43
CA LYS A 303 1.98 -9.18 2.80
C LYS A 303 1.59 -7.72 3.02
N ALA A 304 2.49 -6.80 2.67
CA ALA A 304 2.22 -5.37 2.75
C ALA A 304 1.10 -4.94 1.77
N ALA A 305 1.15 -5.42 0.52
CA ALA A 305 0.11 -5.15 -0.47
C ALA A 305 -1.28 -5.62 -0.01
N GLY A 306 -1.37 -6.79 0.64
CA GLY A 306 -2.61 -7.31 1.21
C GLY A 306 -3.21 -6.38 2.27
N ILE A 307 -2.37 -5.78 3.13
CA ILE A 307 -2.81 -4.80 4.12
C ILE A 307 -3.43 -3.57 3.42
N ALA A 308 -2.77 -3.01 2.40
CA ALA A 308 -3.31 -1.89 1.64
C ALA A 308 -4.65 -2.22 0.98
N VAL A 309 -4.78 -3.39 0.33
CA VAL A 309 -6.02 -3.81 -0.33
C VAL A 309 -7.18 -3.92 0.67
N TRP A 310 -6.96 -4.55 1.82
CA TRP A 310 -7.98 -4.64 2.87
C TRP A 310 -8.39 -3.27 3.39
N PHE A 311 -7.44 -2.38 3.64
CA PHE A 311 -7.72 -1.03 4.10
C PHE A 311 -8.49 -0.19 3.07
N ILE A 312 -8.14 -0.29 1.80
CA ILE A 312 -8.89 0.36 0.70
C ILE A 312 -10.32 -0.16 0.71
N ALA A 313 -10.52 -1.48 0.73
CA ALA A 313 -11.86 -2.09 0.68
C ALA A 313 -12.72 -1.67 1.88
N ILE A 314 -12.18 -1.74 3.10
CA ILE A 314 -12.88 -1.33 4.33
C ILE A 314 -13.23 0.16 4.27
N THR A 315 -12.27 1.01 3.91
CA THR A 315 -12.48 2.47 3.85
C THR A 315 -13.56 2.83 2.84
N VAL A 316 -13.49 2.26 1.64
CA VAL A 316 -14.48 2.50 0.59
C VAL A 316 -15.86 1.99 1.01
N ALA A 317 -15.96 0.80 1.62
CA ALA A 317 -17.22 0.29 2.13
C ALA A 317 -17.85 1.19 3.22
N ILE A 318 -17.02 1.72 4.13
CA ILE A 318 -17.47 2.67 5.16
C ILE A 318 -17.96 3.97 4.49
N LEU A 319 -17.21 4.51 3.52
CA LEU A 319 -17.57 5.74 2.83
C LEU A 319 -18.85 5.59 2.00
N ASP A 320 -19.02 4.45 1.32
CA ASP A 320 -20.23 4.10 0.57
C ASP A 320 -21.44 4.06 1.52
N PHE A 321 -21.29 3.42 2.68
CA PHE A 321 -22.33 3.35 3.71
C PHE A 321 -22.70 4.74 4.25
N VAL A 322 -21.71 5.54 4.65
CA VAL A 322 -21.91 6.91 5.15
C VAL A 322 -22.58 7.78 4.08
N SER A 323 -22.13 7.68 2.83
CA SER A 323 -22.69 8.46 1.71
C SER A 323 -24.14 8.06 1.40
N ALA A 324 -24.49 6.78 1.56
CA ALA A 324 -25.86 6.30 1.41
C ALA A 324 -26.78 6.85 2.51
N GLU A 325 -26.36 6.78 3.77
CA GLU A 325 -27.13 7.26 4.93
C GLU A 325 -27.38 8.78 4.85
N VAL A 326 -26.33 9.56 4.54
CA VAL A 326 -26.45 11.02 4.38
C VAL A 326 -27.44 11.35 3.27
N ARG A 327 -27.35 10.67 2.12
CA ARG A 327 -28.25 10.92 0.99
C ARG A 327 -29.71 10.59 1.32
N GLN A 328 -30.00 9.51 2.05
CA GLN A 328 -31.38 9.18 2.47
C GLN A 328 -32.00 10.21 3.41
N ARG A 329 -31.18 10.95 4.16
CA ARG A 329 -31.67 11.94 5.12
C ARG A 329 -31.92 13.31 4.50
N PHE A 330 -31.20 13.67 3.44
CA PHE A 330 -31.27 14.99 2.79
C PHE A 330 -32.05 15.01 1.47
N VAL A 331 -32.29 13.85 0.85
CA VAL A 331 -33.06 13.69 -0.40
C VAL A 331 -34.29 12.83 -0.11
#